data_AF-A0A9P7CMY4-F1
#
_entry.id   AF-A0A9P7CMY4-F1
#
_cell.length_a   1.000
_cell.length_b   1.000
_cell.length_c   1.000
_cell.angle_alpha   90.00
_cell.angle_beta   90.00
_cell.angle_gamma   90.00
#
_symmetry.space_group_name_H-M   'P 1'
#
loop_
_entity.id
_entity.type
_entity.pdbx_description
1 polymer ?
#
loop_
_entity_poly.entity_id
_entity_poly.type
_entity_poly.pdbx_seq_one_letter_code
_entity_poly.pdbx_strand_id
1 'polypeptide(L)'
;MLLCFKALRDHPALQARPANSNLFVKSNNVHQPLSASTISTWLHREFISLCTNESGVSIRSLASSRALDLGIPQESIVALGNWASSDTFVRHYQRNQMAQVDFTSMVLSSQDEFFDASDSF
;
A
#
# COMPACT_ATOMS: atom_id res chain seq x y z
N MET A 1 3.85 18.94 6.76
CA MET A 1 4.09 17.89 5.73
C MET A 1 4.64 18.39 4.39
N LEU A 2 4.11 19.46 3.78
CA LEU A 2 4.58 20.00 2.49
C LEU A 2 6.10 20.29 2.46
N LEU A 3 6.68 20.66 3.60
CA LEU A 3 8.13 20.91 3.74
C LEU A 3 8.97 19.64 3.68
N CYS A 4 8.56 18.55 4.34
CA CYS A 4 9.31 17.28 4.33
C CYS A 4 9.32 16.64 2.93
N PHE A 5 8.19 16.68 2.23
CA PHE A 5 8.11 16.19 0.85
C PHE A 5 8.95 17.04 -0.11
N LYS A 6 8.91 18.39 0.03
CA LYS A 6 9.78 19.29 -0.72
C LYS A 6 11.26 19.01 -0.44
N ALA A 7 11.64 18.84 0.83
CA ALA A 7 13.01 18.53 1.23
C ALA A 7 13.52 17.20 0.64
N LEU A 8 12.68 16.16 0.58
CA LEU A 8 13.00 14.90 -0.09
C LEU A 8 13.09 15.05 -1.62
N ARG A 9 12.11 15.71 -2.26
CA ARG A 9 12.10 15.94 -3.71
C ARG A 9 13.32 16.76 -4.18
N ASP A 10 13.70 17.75 -3.40
CA ASP A 10 14.79 18.67 -3.71
C ASP A 10 16.14 18.14 -3.19
N HIS A 11 16.16 16.94 -2.60
CA HIS A 11 17.38 16.30 -2.10
C HIS A 11 18.31 15.92 -3.27
N PRO A 12 19.56 16.42 -3.32
CA PRO A 12 20.47 16.21 -4.45
C PRO A 12 20.70 14.72 -4.78
N ALA A 13 20.81 13.87 -3.76
CA ALA A 13 20.99 12.44 -3.94
C ALA A 13 19.76 11.71 -4.52
N LEU A 14 18.56 12.31 -4.43
CA LEU A 14 17.35 11.77 -5.05
C LEU A 14 17.15 12.30 -6.47
N GLN A 15 17.60 13.52 -6.78
CA GLN A 15 17.57 14.04 -8.16
C GLN A 15 18.62 13.38 -9.06
N ALA A 16 19.80 13.06 -8.52
CA ALA A 16 20.87 12.40 -9.24
C ALA A 16 20.73 10.86 -9.28
N ARG A 17 19.58 10.31 -8.88
CA ARG A 17 19.43 8.87 -8.67
C ARG A 17 19.30 8.13 -10.01
N PRO A 18 20.10 7.08 -10.27
CA PRO A 18 19.99 6.28 -11.48
C PRO A 18 18.60 5.67 -11.68
N ALA A 19 18.18 5.49 -12.94
CA ALA A 19 16.86 4.96 -13.29
C ALA A 19 16.58 3.54 -12.72
N ASN A 20 17.62 2.76 -12.43
CA ASN A 20 17.54 1.42 -11.85
C ASN A 20 17.60 1.39 -10.31
N SER A 21 17.42 2.53 -9.64
CA SER A 21 17.48 2.62 -8.18
C SER A 21 16.17 2.21 -7.49
N ASN A 22 16.26 1.71 -6.25
CA ASN A 22 15.12 1.25 -5.44
C ASN A 22 14.07 2.34 -5.20
N LEU A 23 12.82 2.13 -5.59
CA LEU A 23 11.74 3.12 -5.42
C LEU A 23 11.45 3.45 -3.95
N PHE A 24 11.39 2.44 -3.09
CA PHE A 24 11.10 2.60 -1.66
C PHE A 24 12.39 2.61 -0.85
N VAL A 25 12.70 3.75 -0.20
CA VAL A 25 13.94 3.96 0.56
C VAL A 25 13.65 4.56 1.92
N LYS A 26 14.60 4.42 2.85
CA LYS A 26 14.47 5.03 4.18
C LYS A 26 14.62 6.54 4.10
N SER A 27 13.84 7.27 4.90
CA SER A 27 13.93 8.74 4.99
C SER A 27 15.28 9.22 5.53
N ASN A 28 15.87 8.48 6.48
CA ASN A 28 17.18 8.80 7.06
C ASN A 28 18.37 8.28 6.23
N ASN A 29 18.12 7.44 5.22
CA ASN A 29 19.17 6.95 4.32
C ASN A 29 18.56 6.53 2.98
N VAL A 30 18.60 7.45 2.02
CA VAL A 30 18.00 7.28 0.68
C VAL A 30 18.70 6.24 -0.21
N HIS A 31 19.86 5.72 0.21
CA HIS A 31 20.55 4.62 -0.47
C HIS A 31 20.13 3.25 0.04
N GLN A 32 19.45 3.19 1.20
CA GLN A 32 18.97 1.94 1.76
C GLN A 32 17.51 1.68 1.34
N PRO A 33 17.22 0.53 0.69
CA PRO A 33 15.86 0.16 0.40
C PRO A 33 15.08 -0.14 1.68
N LEU A 34 13.78 0.14 1.65
CA LEU A 34 12.86 -0.37 2.66
C LEU A 34 12.69 -1.88 2.48
N SER A 35 12.59 -2.61 3.61
CA SER A 35 12.26 -4.02 3.55
C SER A 35 10.77 -4.22 3.26
N ALA A 36 10.45 -5.36 2.64
CA ALA A 36 9.07 -5.77 2.45
C ALA A 36 8.30 -5.89 3.79
N SER A 37 8.98 -6.28 4.87
CA SER A 37 8.37 -6.39 6.21
C SER A 37 7.95 -5.03 6.76
N THR A 38 8.75 -3.98 6.57
CA THR A 38 8.41 -2.61 6.98
C THR A 38 7.19 -2.11 6.21
N ILE A 39 7.21 -2.25 4.88
CA ILE A 39 6.10 -1.84 4.01
C ILE A 39 4.82 -2.61 4.38
N SER A 40 4.92 -3.93 4.55
CA SER A 40 3.78 -4.78 4.95
C SER A 40 3.19 -4.35 6.29
N THR A 41 4.03 -4.01 7.27
CA THR A 41 3.57 -3.56 8.59
C THR A 41 2.77 -2.27 8.49
N TRP A 42 3.24 -1.29 7.72
CA TRP A 42 2.51 -0.03 7.50
C TRP A 42 1.19 -0.27 6.76
N LEU A 43 1.21 -1.06 5.69
CA LEU A 43 -0.01 -1.39 4.95
C LEU A 43 -1.03 -2.13 5.82
N HIS A 44 -0.58 -3.01 6.72
CA HIS A 44 -1.50 -3.73 7.59
C HIS A 44 -2.09 -2.82 8.68
N ARG A 45 -1.26 -1.96 9.29
CA ARG A 45 -1.68 -1.06 10.39
C ARG A 45 -2.55 0.09 9.93
N GLU A 46 -2.21 0.69 8.79
CA GLU A 46 -2.84 1.93 8.33
C GLU A 46 -3.93 1.68 7.30
N PHE A 47 -3.93 0.54 6.59
CA PHE A 47 -4.89 0.28 5.50
C PHE A 47 -5.77 -0.95 5.73
N ILE A 48 -5.17 -2.13 5.96
CA ILE A 48 -5.95 -3.36 6.06
C ILE A 48 -6.83 -3.35 7.31
N SER A 49 -6.29 -2.89 8.44
CA SER A 49 -7.02 -2.74 9.72
C SER A 49 -8.30 -1.90 9.59
N LEU A 50 -8.29 -0.89 8.71
CA LEU A 50 -9.44 -0.03 8.46
C LEU A 50 -10.55 -0.74 7.68
N CYS A 51 -10.18 -1.75 6.90
CA CYS A 51 -11.12 -2.51 6.09
C CYS A 51 -11.67 -3.73 6.84
N THR A 52 -10.85 -4.32 7.71
CA THR A 52 -11.19 -5.58 8.39
C THR A 52 -10.26 -5.92 9.55
N ASN A 53 -10.80 -6.70 10.48
CA ASN A 53 -10.06 -7.36 11.56
C ASN A 53 -9.70 -8.83 11.23
N GLU A 54 -10.08 -9.33 10.05
CA GLU A 54 -9.75 -10.70 9.65
C GLU A 54 -8.27 -10.87 9.32
N SER A 55 -7.69 -11.96 9.83
CA SER A 55 -6.32 -12.35 9.52
C SER A 55 -6.18 -12.88 8.09
N GLY A 56 -5.00 -12.71 7.48
CA GLY A 56 -4.69 -13.30 6.17
C GLY A 56 -5.26 -12.51 4.99
N VAL A 57 -5.84 -11.34 5.24
CA VAL A 57 -6.22 -10.40 4.19
C VAL A 57 -4.98 -9.64 3.72
N SER A 58 -4.84 -9.49 2.41
CA SER A 58 -3.77 -8.72 1.77
C SER A 58 -4.35 -7.59 0.91
N ILE A 59 -3.58 -6.55 0.67
CA ILE A 59 -3.97 -5.50 -0.29
C ILE A 59 -4.20 -6.10 -1.68
N ARG A 60 -3.39 -7.09 -2.06
CA ARG A 60 -3.55 -7.79 -3.35
C ARG A 60 -4.93 -8.45 -3.46
N SER A 61 -5.38 -9.17 -2.43
CA SER A 61 -6.72 -9.76 -2.41
C SER A 61 -7.84 -8.71 -2.47
N LEU A 62 -7.71 -7.60 -1.73
CA LEU A 62 -8.71 -6.54 -1.71
C LEU A 62 -8.80 -5.84 -3.07
N ALA A 63 -7.67 -5.45 -3.64
CA ALA A 63 -7.61 -4.82 -4.95
C ALA A 63 -8.13 -5.73 -6.08
N SER A 64 -7.74 -7.00 -6.09
CA SER A 64 -8.26 -7.99 -7.04
C SER A 64 -9.77 -8.18 -6.91
N SER A 65 -10.29 -8.19 -5.69
CA SER A 65 -11.74 -8.33 -5.44
C SER A 65 -12.50 -7.10 -5.90
N ARG A 66 -11.96 -5.89 -5.66
CA ARG A 66 -12.54 -4.65 -6.18
C ARG A 66 -12.53 -4.60 -7.70
N ALA A 67 -11.44 -5.03 -8.34
CA ALA A 67 -11.37 -5.12 -9.79
C ALA A 67 -12.43 -6.07 -10.36
N LEU A 68 -12.68 -7.20 -9.68
CA LEU A 68 -13.74 -8.13 -10.07
C LEU A 68 -15.13 -7.49 -9.97
N ASP A 69 -15.41 -6.74 -8.88
CA ASP A 69 -16.68 -6.00 -8.73
C ASP A 69 -16.88 -4.93 -9.82
N LEU A 70 -15.78 -4.38 -10.35
CA LEU A 70 -15.80 -3.43 -11.47
C LEU A 70 -15.89 -4.12 -12.85
N GLY A 71 -16.07 -5.45 -12.88
CA GLY A 71 -16.25 -6.22 -14.11
C GLY A 71 -14.97 -6.59 -14.84
N ILE A 72 -13.79 -6.45 -14.21
CA ILE A 72 -12.55 -6.93 -14.81
C ILE A 72 -12.59 -8.47 -14.88
N PRO A 73 -12.26 -9.07 -16.04
CA PRO A 73 -12.29 -10.53 -16.19
C PRO A 73 -11.40 -11.24 -15.16
N GLN A 74 -11.94 -12.30 -14.57
CA GLN A 74 -11.24 -13.07 -13.55
C GLN A 74 -9.92 -13.66 -14.06
N GLU A 75 -9.85 -14.08 -15.32
CA GLU A 75 -8.61 -14.54 -15.96
C GLU A 75 -7.51 -13.46 -15.96
N SER A 76 -7.87 -12.20 -16.21
CA SER A 76 -6.95 -11.06 -16.14
C SER A 76 -6.52 -10.81 -14.70
N ILE A 77 -7.42 -10.94 -13.72
CA ILE A 77 -7.11 -10.81 -12.30
C ILE A 77 -6.13 -11.90 -11.84
N VAL A 78 -6.34 -13.15 -12.28
CA VAL A 78 -5.45 -14.28 -11.98
C VAL A 78 -4.06 -14.04 -12.54
N ALA A 79 -3.96 -13.62 -13.80
CA ALA A 79 -2.70 -13.34 -14.46
C ALA A 79 -1.97 -12.14 -13.83
N LEU A 80 -2.63 -10.98 -13.72
CA LEU A 80 -2.03 -9.74 -13.20
C LEU A 80 -1.75 -9.81 -11.69
N GLY A 81 -2.60 -10.53 -10.94
CA GLY A 81 -2.41 -10.78 -9.51
C GLY A 81 -1.34 -11.83 -9.22
N ASN A 82 -0.78 -12.49 -10.24
CA ASN A 82 0.17 -13.60 -10.08
C ASN A 82 -0.35 -14.67 -9.11
N TRP A 83 -1.59 -15.11 -9.34
CA TRP A 83 -2.24 -16.17 -8.56
C TRP A 83 -1.99 -17.53 -9.22
N ALA A 84 -1.80 -18.59 -8.41
CA ALA A 84 -1.48 -19.92 -8.92
C ALA A 84 -2.61 -20.50 -9.82
N SER A 85 -3.86 -20.20 -9.48
CA SER A 85 -5.02 -20.57 -10.29
C SER A 85 -6.22 -19.70 -9.96
N SER A 86 -7.22 -19.75 -10.84
CA SER A 86 -8.54 -19.17 -10.63
C SER A 86 -9.21 -19.70 -9.36
N ASP A 87 -9.17 -21.01 -9.15
CA ASP A 87 -9.73 -21.66 -7.96
C ASP A 87 -9.01 -21.22 -6.66
N THR A 88 -7.68 -21.07 -6.73
CA THR A 88 -6.89 -20.54 -5.61
C THR A 88 -7.33 -19.12 -5.25
N PHE A 89 -7.54 -18.27 -6.26
CA PHE A 89 -8.02 -16.91 -6.04
C PHE A 89 -9.42 -16.91 -5.38
N VAL A 90 -10.39 -17.62 -5.96
CA VAL A 90 -11.77 -17.65 -5.45
C VAL A 90 -11.84 -18.18 -4.02
N ARG A 91 -11.15 -19.29 -3.73
CA ARG A 91 -11.24 -19.93 -2.41
C ARG A 91 -10.50 -19.19 -1.31
N HIS A 92 -9.35 -18.61 -1.63
CA HIS A 92 -8.43 -18.11 -0.60
C HIS A 92 -8.24 -16.60 -0.60
N TYR A 93 -8.54 -15.90 -1.70
CA TYR A 93 -8.15 -14.49 -1.89
C TYR A 93 -9.28 -13.57 -2.37
N GLN A 94 -10.41 -14.10 -2.84
CA GLN A 94 -11.57 -13.31 -3.19
C GLN A 94 -12.27 -12.80 -1.91
N ARG A 95 -12.52 -11.49 -1.82
CA ARG A 95 -13.03 -10.74 -0.64
C ARG A 95 -13.96 -9.59 -1.06
N ASN A 96 -14.86 -9.79 -2.02
CA ASN A 96 -15.72 -8.72 -2.55
C ASN A 96 -16.50 -7.97 -1.45
N GLN A 97 -16.94 -8.69 -0.42
CA GLN A 97 -17.64 -8.10 0.74
C GLN A 97 -16.81 -7.07 1.51
N MET A 98 -15.49 -7.19 1.47
CA MET A 98 -14.54 -6.35 2.21
C MET A 98 -13.86 -5.31 1.31
N ALA A 99 -13.96 -5.49 -0.01
CA ALA A 99 -13.39 -4.61 -1.02
C ALA A 99 -14.30 -3.41 -1.37
N GLN A 100 -15.36 -3.21 -0.59
CA GLN A 100 -16.33 -2.11 -0.73
C GLN A 100 -15.82 -0.78 -0.17
N VAL A 101 -14.77 -0.80 0.66
CA VAL A 101 -14.20 0.41 1.25
C VAL A 101 -13.63 1.29 0.14
N ASP A 102 -14.11 2.53 0.06
CA ASP A 102 -13.52 3.55 -0.79
C ASP A 102 -12.20 4.02 -0.16
N PHE A 103 -11.12 3.34 -0.56
CA PHE A 103 -9.76 3.60 -0.11
C PHE A 103 -9.33 5.05 -0.36
N THR A 104 -9.78 5.66 -1.45
CA THR A 104 -9.41 7.03 -1.80
C THR A 104 -10.05 7.99 -0.83
N SER A 105 -11.32 7.80 -0.52
CA SER A 105 -12.03 8.60 0.47
C SER A 105 -11.48 8.39 1.89
N MET A 106 -11.17 7.14 2.28
CA MET A 106 -10.73 6.84 3.65
C MET A 106 -9.37 7.45 3.99
N VAL A 107 -8.38 7.29 3.09
CA VAL A 107 -7.01 7.83 3.26
C VAL A 107 -6.98 9.36 3.20
N LEU A 108 -7.89 9.97 2.42
CA LEU A 108 -8.00 11.43 2.33
C LEU A 108 -8.88 12.03 3.44
N SER A 109 -9.70 11.22 4.14
CA SER A 109 -10.61 11.66 5.20
C SER A 109 -10.01 11.62 6.61
N SER A 110 -8.89 10.94 6.82
CA SER A 110 -8.10 11.07 8.05
C SER A 110 -7.54 12.48 8.13
N GLN A 111 -8.34 13.38 8.70
CA GLN A 111 -7.94 14.73 9.08
C GLN A 111 -6.77 14.64 10.06
N ASP A 112 -5.61 15.13 9.62
CA ASP A 112 -4.64 15.96 10.35
C ASP A 112 -4.58 15.85 11.89
N GLU A 113 -4.27 14.68 12.45
CA GLU A 113 -3.48 14.62 13.68
C GLU A 113 -2.12 13.99 13.38
N PHE A 114 -1.26 14.81 12.77
CA PHE A 114 0.16 14.50 12.62
C PHE A 114 0.85 14.73 13.96
N PHE A 115 1.22 13.64 14.65
CA PHE A 115 2.12 13.72 15.79
C PHE A 115 3.47 14.25 15.32
N ASP A 116 3.76 15.50 15.69
CA ASP A 116 5.06 16.10 15.50
C ASP A 116 6.05 15.43 16.46
N ALA A 117 7.26 15.13 15.99
CA ALA A 117 8.29 14.50 16.81
C ALA A 117 8.84 15.45 17.90
N SER A 118 8.20 16.61 18.09
CA SER A 118 8.42 17.53 19.22
C SER A 118 7.63 17.18 20.47
N ASP A 119 6.70 16.22 20.42
CA ASP A 119 5.94 15.79 21.60
C ASP A 119 6.71 14.76 22.42
N SER A 120 7.81 15.21 23.02
CA SER A 120 8.43 14.62 24.21
C SER A 120 9.27 15.71 24.90
N PHE A 121 8.82 16.13 26.08
CA PHE A 121 9.52 17.02 27.02
C PHE A 121 10.81 16.40 27.56
#